data_AF-A0A7S0TA51-F1
#
_entry.id   AF-A0A7S0TA51-F1
#
_cell.length_a   1.000
_cell.length_b   1.000
_cell.length_c   1.000
_cell.angle_alpha   90.00
_cell.angle_beta   90.00
_cell.angle_gamma   90.00
#
_symmetry.space_group_name_H-M   'P 1'
#
loop_
_entity.id
_entity.type
_entity.pdbx_description
1 polymer ?
#
loop_
_entity_poly.entity_id
_entity_poly.type
_entity_poly.pdbx_seq_one_letter_code
_entity_poly.pdbx_strand_id
1 'polypeptide(L)'
;DNGIANGGFSPNGLSRQKRREEIRQKTAWYEEYIRSHLAKHGGSLSSLNKEELVALGLFDKQRRLERRIRLWGPRDNEEENHLADDELEQLLFLAEQFNQVQNDEAELEMLLVEMENNNEVDMDRLYHLELLSRQRVGEILNQEELDALQIFEEKK
;
A
#
# COMPACT_ATOMS: atom_id res chain seq x y z
N ASP A 1 14.22 -39.39 -36.29
CA ASP A 1 13.71 -38.02 -36.08
C ASP A 1 12.44 -38.03 -35.26
N ASN A 2 12.47 -37.30 -34.13
CA ASN A 2 11.37 -36.54 -33.53
C ASN A 2 11.84 -36.05 -32.16
N GLY A 3 12.62 -34.96 -32.18
CA GLY A 3 12.92 -34.17 -30.99
C GLY A 3 11.75 -33.25 -30.68
N ILE A 4 10.95 -33.58 -29.67
CA ILE A 4 9.99 -32.64 -29.08
C ILE A 4 10.77 -31.81 -28.06
N ALA A 5 10.94 -30.53 -28.39
CA ALA A 5 11.53 -29.53 -27.51
C ALA A 5 10.66 -29.36 -26.26
N ASN A 6 11.12 -29.89 -25.14
CA ASN A 6 10.63 -29.51 -23.82
C ASN A 6 11.10 -28.07 -23.54
N GLY A 7 10.20 -27.11 -23.75
CA GLY A 7 10.37 -25.75 -23.22
C GLY A 7 10.53 -25.84 -21.71
N GLY A 8 11.70 -25.41 -21.23
CA GLY A 8 12.08 -25.49 -19.83
C GLY A 8 11.13 -24.67 -18.95
N PHE A 9 10.22 -25.36 -18.25
CA PHE A 9 9.54 -24.80 -17.10
C PHE A 9 10.55 -24.65 -15.97
N SER A 10 11.02 -23.42 -15.76
CA SER A 10 11.89 -23.10 -14.64
C SER A 10 11.06 -23.04 -13.35
N PRO A 11 11.35 -23.84 -12.31
CA PRO A 11 10.56 -23.89 -11.07
C PRO A 11 10.49 -22.55 -10.33
N ASN A 12 11.41 -21.61 -10.61
CA ASN A 12 11.40 -20.27 -10.03
C ASN A 12 10.33 -19.33 -10.63
N GLY A 13 9.86 -19.57 -11.86
CA GLY A 13 8.85 -18.75 -12.52
C GLY A 13 7.45 -18.89 -11.89
N LEU A 14 7.09 -20.10 -11.49
CA LEU A 14 5.84 -20.39 -10.78
C LEU A 14 5.76 -19.68 -9.42
N SER A 15 6.88 -19.61 -8.69
CA SER A 15 6.98 -18.87 -7.42
C SER A 15 6.83 -17.36 -7.62
N ARG A 16 7.41 -16.80 -8.69
CA ARG A 16 7.27 -15.37 -9.04
C ARG A 16 5.85 -15.02 -9.43
N GLN A 17 5.23 -15.78 -10.33
CA GLN A 17 3.84 -15.54 -10.74
C GLN A 17 2.87 -15.64 -9.56
N LYS A 18 3.07 -16.63 -8.68
CA LYS A 18 2.27 -16.77 -7.45
C LYS A 18 2.43 -15.55 -6.53
N ARG A 19 3.65 -15.08 -6.29
CA ARG A 19 3.91 -13.87 -5.47
C ARG A 19 3.24 -12.64 -6.07
N ARG A 20 3.28 -12.49 -7.39
CA ARG A 20 2.66 -11.36 -8.12
C ARG A 20 1.15 -11.35 -7.94
N GLU A 21 0.53 -12.52 -8.06
CA GLU A 21 -0.91 -12.67 -7.82
C GLU A 21 -1.28 -12.42 -6.35
N GLU A 22 -0.46 -12.88 -5.40
CA GLU A 22 -0.67 -12.60 -3.99
C GLU A 22 -0.63 -11.10 -3.68
N ILE A 23 0.38 -10.38 -4.20
CA ILE A 23 0.48 -8.92 -4.04
C ILE A 23 -0.76 -8.26 -4.64
N ARG A 24 -1.16 -8.66 -5.85
CA ARG A 24 -2.35 -8.11 -6.51
C ARG A 24 -3.60 -8.25 -5.64
N GLN A 25 -3.80 -9.41 -5.02
CA GLN A 25 -4.93 -9.64 -4.11
C GLN A 25 -4.83 -8.77 -2.86
N LYS A 26 -3.63 -8.69 -2.26
CA LYS A 26 -3.37 -7.86 -1.08
C LYS A 26 -3.53 -6.37 -1.33
N THR A 27 -3.34 -5.89 -2.57
CA THR A 27 -3.46 -4.46 -2.91
C THR A 27 -4.79 -4.10 -3.57
N ALA A 28 -5.67 -5.07 -3.84
CA ALA A 28 -6.92 -4.84 -4.58
C ALA A 28 -7.87 -3.86 -3.86
N TRP A 29 -7.99 -3.98 -2.54
CA TRP A 29 -8.81 -3.07 -1.73
C TRP A 29 -8.29 -1.63 -1.81
N TYR A 30 -6.96 -1.45 -1.91
CA TYR A 30 -6.34 -0.13 -1.99
C TYR A 30 -6.61 0.53 -3.35
N GLU A 31 -6.58 -0.26 -4.44
CA GLU A 31 -7.01 0.24 -5.75
C GLU A 31 -8.47 0.69 -5.73
N GLU A 32 -9.36 -0.11 -5.15
CA GLU A 32 -10.77 0.24 -5.03
C GLU A 32 -10.99 1.50 -4.20
N TYR A 33 -10.28 1.61 -3.07
CA TYR A 33 -10.29 2.80 -2.22
C TYR A 33 -9.90 4.05 -3.01
N ILE A 34 -8.74 4.07 -3.68
CA ILE A 34 -8.26 5.24 -4.43
C ILE A 34 -9.26 5.62 -5.52
N ARG A 35 -9.83 4.64 -6.22
CA ARG A 35 -10.80 4.91 -7.30
C ARG A 35 -12.13 5.41 -6.76
N SER A 36 -12.59 4.91 -5.62
CA SER A 36 -13.76 5.41 -4.91
C SER A 36 -13.54 6.84 -4.41
N HIS A 37 -12.36 7.11 -3.83
CA HIS A 37 -11.93 8.43 -3.40
C HIS A 37 -11.97 9.42 -4.58
N LEU A 38 -11.34 9.09 -5.71
CA LEU A 38 -11.42 9.88 -6.94
C LEU A 38 -12.86 10.12 -7.41
N ALA A 39 -13.70 9.08 -7.44
CA ALA A 39 -15.08 9.20 -7.89
C ALA A 39 -15.89 10.16 -7.03
N LYS A 40 -15.70 10.14 -5.69
CA LYS A 40 -16.32 11.08 -4.75
C LYS A 40 -15.92 12.54 -5.03
N HIS A 41 -14.71 12.77 -5.51
CA HIS A 41 -14.19 14.10 -5.85
C HIS A 41 -14.24 14.42 -7.36
N GLY A 42 -15.17 13.80 -8.10
CA GLY A 42 -15.39 14.11 -9.51
C GLY A 42 -14.24 13.74 -10.45
N GLY A 43 -13.38 12.81 -10.03
CA GLY A 43 -12.19 12.38 -10.77
C GLY A 43 -11.00 13.33 -10.64
N SER A 44 -11.03 14.30 -9.73
CA SER A 44 -9.92 15.24 -9.57
C SER A 44 -8.71 14.57 -8.92
N LEU A 45 -7.59 14.50 -9.65
CA LEU A 45 -6.33 14.00 -9.11
C LEU A 45 -5.78 14.86 -7.96
N SER A 46 -6.23 16.12 -7.83
CA SER A 46 -5.84 17.00 -6.72
C SER A 46 -6.41 16.57 -5.37
N SER A 47 -7.38 15.63 -5.36
CA SER A 47 -7.91 15.04 -4.13
C SER A 47 -6.99 13.97 -3.54
N LEU A 48 -6.08 13.42 -4.35
CA LEU A 48 -5.16 12.38 -3.94
C LEU A 48 -3.87 12.98 -3.38
N ASN A 49 -3.32 12.33 -2.36
CA ASN A 49 -1.98 12.60 -1.86
C ASN A 49 -0.91 12.01 -2.81
N LYS A 50 0.37 12.27 -2.52
CA LYS A 50 1.48 11.82 -3.36
C LYS A 50 1.56 10.29 -3.49
N GLU A 51 1.33 9.58 -2.40
CA GLU A 51 1.40 8.11 -2.33
C GLU A 51 0.25 7.46 -3.11
N GLU A 52 -0.97 7.97 -2.95
CA GLU A 52 -2.14 7.53 -3.71
C GLU A 52 -1.96 7.78 -5.21
N LEU A 53 -1.33 8.89 -5.61
CA LEU A 53 -1.02 9.17 -7.01
C LEU A 53 0.01 8.17 -7.58
N VAL A 54 1.04 7.83 -6.81
CA VAL A 54 2.02 6.80 -7.20
C VAL A 54 1.32 5.45 -7.37
N ALA A 55 0.53 5.03 -6.38
CA ALA A 55 -0.21 3.78 -6.42
C ALA A 55 -1.18 3.73 -7.61
N LEU A 56 -1.94 4.80 -7.86
CA LEU A 56 -2.83 4.92 -9.02
C LEU A 56 -2.08 4.73 -10.35
N GLY A 57 -0.90 5.35 -10.48
CA GLY A 57 -0.04 5.21 -11.66
C GLY A 57 0.39 3.76 -11.90
N LEU A 58 0.74 3.04 -10.84
CA LEU A 58 1.11 1.63 -10.90
C LEU A 58 -0.10 0.73 -11.25
N PHE A 59 -1.27 0.98 -10.65
CA PHE A 59 -2.50 0.28 -11.01
C PHE A 59 -2.91 0.50 -12.47
N ASP A 60 -2.78 1.74 -12.97
CA ASP A 60 -3.07 2.05 -14.37
C ASP A 60 -2.06 1.40 -15.32
N LYS A 61 -0.76 1.36 -14.95
CA LYS A 61 0.26 0.61 -15.68
C LYS A 61 -0.11 -0.87 -15.73
N GLN A 62 -0.46 -1.48 -14.60
CA GLN A 62 -0.91 -2.87 -14.53
C GLN A 62 -2.11 -3.15 -15.46
N ARG A 63 -3.17 -2.34 -15.40
CA ARG A 63 -4.34 -2.49 -16.30
C ARG A 63 -4.01 -2.32 -17.77
N ARG A 64 -3.03 -1.47 -18.12
CA ARG A 64 -2.57 -1.32 -19.52
C ARG A 64 -1.87 -2.58 -20.01
N LEU A 65 -1.02 -3.17 -19.18
CA LEU A 65 -0.33 -4.43 -19.49
C LEU A 65 -1.33 -5.58 -19.67
N GLU A 66 -2.29 -5.71 -18.76
CA GLU A 66 -3.34 -6.73 -18.84
C GLU A 66 -4.23 -6.58 -20.09
N ARG A 67 -4.63 -5.34 -20.41
CA ARG A 67 -5.37 -5.06 -21.65
C ARG A 67 -4.55 -5.40 -22.88
N ARG A 68 -3.26 -5.06 -22.89
CA ARG A 68 -2.35 -5.38 -24.00
C ARG A 68 -2.25 -6.89 -24.19
N ILE A 69 -2.02 -7.66 -23.13
CA ILE A 69 -1.94 -9.13 -23.20
C ILE A 69 -3.25 -9.73 -23.72
N ARG A 70 -4.39 -9.22 -23.25
CA ARG A 70 -5.71 -9.68 -23.70
C ARG A 70 -5.93 -9.45 -25.20
N LEU A 71 -5.43 -8.32 -25.73
CA LEU A 71 -5.65 -7.93 -27.13
C LEU A 71 -4.61 -8.50 -28.10
N TRP A 72 -3.36 -8.64 -27.68
CA TRP A 72 -2.22 -8.92 -28.56
C TRP A 72 -1.40 -10.14 -28.14
N GLY A 73 -1.79 -10.81 -27.05
CA GLY A 73 -1.02 -11.89 -26.45
C GLY A 73 0.15 -11.37 -25.59
N PRO A 74 0.77 -12.26 -24.79
CA PRO A 74 1.99 -11.95 -24.06
C PRO A 74 3.15 -11.73 -25.04
N ARG A 75 4.06 -10.80 -24.70
CA ARG A 75 5.35 -10.69 -25.38
C ARG A 75 6.27 -11.83 -24.97
N ASP A 76 7.23 -12.14 -25.82
CA ASP A 76 8.27 -13.16 -25.54
C ASP A 76 9.08 -12.81 -24.29
N ASN A 77 9.27 -11.52 -24.01
CA ASN A 77 9.85 -11.03 -22.77
C ASN A 77 8.80 -10.97 -21.65
N GLU A 78 8.90 -11.87 -20.66
CA GLU A 78 7.98 -11.96 -19.52
C GLU A 78 7.95 -10.69 -18.66
N GLU A 79 9.07 -9.99 -18.53
CA GLU A 79 9.17 -8.74 -17.76
C GLU A 79 8.36 -7.61 -18.39
N GLU A 80 8.13 -7.66 -19.70
CA GLU A 80 7.29 -6.67 -20.38
C GLU A 80 5.81 -6.90 -20.16
N ASN A 81 5.42 -8.07 -19.66
CA ASN A 81 4.03 -8.50 -19.46
C ASN A 81 3.43 -8.08 -18.12
N HIS A 82 4.27 -7.76 -17.14
CA HIS A 82 3.80 -7.47 -15.79
C HIS A 82 4.53 -6.24 -15.23
N LEU A 83 4.04 -5.73 -14.10
CA LEU A 83 4.80 -4.76 -13.32
C LEU A 83 6.15 -5.38 -12.93
N ALA A 84 7.20 -4.58 -12.77
CA ALA A 84 8.45 -5.10 -12.25
C ALA A 84 8.29 -5.51 -10.76
N ASP A 85 9.18 -6.36 -10.24
CA ASP A 85 9.06 -6.87 -8.87
C ASP A 85 9.14 -5.73 -7.83
N ASP A 86 9.99 -4.74 -8.08
CA ASP A 86 10.13 -3.51 -7.29
C ASP A 86 8.86 -2.64 -7.32
N GLU A 87 8.21 -2.51 -8.48
CA GLU A 87 6.93 -1.79 -8.61
C GLU A 87 5.80 -2.47 -7.83
N LEU A 88 5.81 -3.81 -7.78
CA LEU A 88 4.84 -4.58 -6.98
C LEU A 88 5.12 -4.47 -5.49
N GLU A 89 6.39 -4.52 -5.09
CA GLU A 89 6.80 -4.30 -3.70
C GLU A 89 6.45 -2.87 -3.25
N GLN A 90 6.63 -1.88 -4.12
CA GLN A 90 6.20 -0.50 -3.87
C GLN A 90 4.68 -0.41 -3.66
N LEU A 91 3.88 -1.06 -4.52
CA LEU A 91 2.42 -1.11 -4.34
C LEU A 91 2.01 -1.74 -3.01
N LEU A 92 2.63 -2.86 -2.64
CA LEU A 92 2.34 -3.54 -1.38
C LEU A 92 2.68 -2.63 -0.20
N PHE A 93 3.86 -2.01 -0.22
CA PHE A 93 4.30 -1.10 0.81
C PHE A 93 3.33 0.08 1.00
N LEU A 94 2.92 0.73 -0.10
CA LEU A 94 1.96 1.84 -0.02
C LEU A 94 0.60 1.40 0.53
N ALA A 95 0.12 0.21 0.15
CA ALA A 95 -1.12 -0.33 0.69
C ALA A 95 -1.01 -0.63 2.20
N GLU A 96 0.10 -1.22 2.64
CA GLU A 96 0.36 -1.52 4.05
C GLU A 96 0.48 -0.25 4.88
N GLN A 97 1.21 0.76 4.39
CA GLN A 97 1.33 2.07 5.03
C GLN A 97 -0.03 2.73 5.16
N PHE A 98 -0.83 2.76 4.09
CA PHE A 98 -2.18 3.32 4.14
C PHE A 98 -3.07 2.61 5.16
N ASN A 99 -3.04 1.27 5.20
CA ASN A 99 -3.81 0.50 6.17
C ASN A 99 -3.34 0.78 7.61
N GLN A 100 -2.02 0.88 7.84
CA GLN A 100 -1.49 1.24 9.14
C GLN A 100 -1.97 2.63 9.57
N VAL A 101 -1.95 3.61 8.66
CA VAL A 101 -2.45 4.96 8.93
C VAL A 101 -3.91 4.94 9.38
N GLN A 102 -4.77 4.24 8.63
CA GLN A 102 -6.19 4.11 8.95
C GLN A 102 -6.43 3.42 10.29
N ASN A 103 -5.66 2.38 10.62
CA ASN A 103 -5.78 1.70 11.90
C ASN A 103 -5.33 2.58 13.07
N ASP A 104 -4.21 3.30 12.91
CA ASP A 104 -3.71 4.24 13.91
C ASP A 104 -4.73 5.38 14.17
N GLU A 105 -5.36 5.91 13.11
CA GLU A 105 -6.41 6.93 13.21
C GLU A 105 -7.66 6.41 13.93
N ALA A 106 -8.13 5.20 13.57
CA ALA A 106 -9.29 4.58 14.22
C ALA A 106 -9.02 4.24 15.70
N GLU A 107 -7.81 3.79 16.01
CA GLU A 107 -7.38 3.52 17.39
C GLU A 107 -7.32 4.81 18.21
N LEU A 108 -6.78 5.90 17.65
CA LEU A 108 -6.75 7.21 18.31
C LEU A 108 -8.18 7.68 18.64
N GLU A 109 -9.10 7.62 17.68
CA GLU A 109 -10.50 7.99 17.90
C GLU A 109 -11.15 7.15 19.00
N MET A 110 -10.91 5.84 19.01
CA MET A 110 -11.42 4.93 20.03
C MET A 110 -10.90 5.30 21.44
N LEU A 111 -9.59 5.53 21.59
CA LEU A 111 -8.99 5.88 22.88
C LEU A 111 -9.48 7.24 23.39
N LEU A 112 -9.71 8.22 22.50
CA LEU A 112 -10.29 9.50 22.86
C LEU A 112 -11.73 9.34 23.39
N VAL A 113 -12.55 8.51 22.75
CA VAL A 113 -13.90 8.20 23.22
C VAL A 113 -13.88 7.48 24.58
N GLU A 114 -12.94 6.56 24.81
CA GLU A 114 -12.78 5.91 26.10
C GLU A 114 -12.37 6.89 27.20
N MET A 115 -11.46 7.81 26.90
CA MET A 115 -11.04 8.87 27.82
C MET A 115 -12.20 9.80 28.19
N GLU A 116 -13.02 10.21 27.22
CA GLU A 116 -14.22 11.03 27.48
C GLU A 116 -15.24 10.32 28.39
N ASN A 117 -15.30 8.98 28.30
CA ASN A 117 -16.15 8.15 29.16
C ASN A 117 -15.54 7.87 30.54
N ASN A 118 -14.38 8.45 30.86
CA ASN A 118 -13.59 8.18 32.08
C ASN A 118 -13.16 6.71 32.25
N ASN A 119 -13.00 5.99 31.15
CA ASN A 119 -12.38 4.66 31.19
C ASN A 119 -10.85 4.80 31.35
N GLU A 120 -10.22 3.74 31.85
CA GLU A 120 -8.76 3.65 31.89
C GLU A 120 -8.22 3.47 30.47
N VAL A 121 -7.35 4.37 30.04
CA VAL A 121 -6.76 4.41 28.69
C VAL A 121 -5.24 4.33 28.82
N ASP A 122 -4.59 3.62 27.90
CA ASP A 122 -3.13 3.64 27.78
C ASP A 122 -2.67 5.01 27.25
N MET A 123 -2.24 5.86 28.19
CA MET A 123 -1.80 7.22 27.89
C MET A 123 -0.53 7.27 27.04
N ASP A 124 0.35 6.28 27.15
CA ASP A 124 1.57 6.18 26.34
C ASP A 124 1.21 5.87 24.88
N ARG A 125 0.27 4.92 24.68
CA ARG A 125 -0.26 4.60 23.34
C ARG A 125 -1.04 5.76 22.74
N LEU A 126 -1.89 6.42 23.52
CA LEU A 126 -2.65 7.59 23.09
C LEU A 126 -1.72 8.72 22.64
N TYR A 127 -0.71 9.04 23.45
CA TYR A 127 0.26 10.08 23.13
C TYR A 127 1.09 9.74 21.87
N HIS A 128 1.53 8.49 21.73
CA HIS A 128 2.23 8.04 20.53
C HIS A 128 1.37 8.22 19.26
N LEU A 129 0.09 7.83 19.29
CA LEU A 129 -0.83 7.98 18.15
C LEU A 129 -1.10 9.46 17.80
N GLU A 130 -1.21 10.32 18.81
CA GLU A 130 -1.34 11.76 18.61
C GLU A 130 -0.11 12.35 17.89
N LEU A 131 1.10 11.97 18.33
CA LEU A 131 2.34 12.42 17.68
C LEU A 131 2.42 11.97 16.21
N LEU A 132 2.07 10.71 15.91
CA LEU A 132 2.02 10.21 14.53
C LEU A 132 1.01 10.99 13.68
N SER A 133 -0.18 11.25 14.22
CA SER A 133 -1.21 12.04 13.54
C SER A 133 -0.71 13.45 13.20
N ARG A 134 -0.12 14.15 14.19
CA ARG A 134 0.44 15.49 14.04
C ARG A 134 1.57 15.52 13.00
N GLN A 135 2.48 14.54 13.05
CA GLN A 135 3.57 14.41 12.09
C GLN A 135 3.05 14.23 10.65
N ARG A 136 2.00 13.43 10.45
CA ARG A 136 1.38 13.19 9.12
C ARG A 136 0.70 14.43 8.56
N VAL A 137 0.09 15.26 9.40
CA VAL A 137 -0.50 16.55 9.01
C VAL A 137 0.59 17.61 8.72
N GLY A 138 1.85 17.30 9.02
CA GLY A 138 3.00 18.17 8.76
C GLY A 138 3.25 19.16 9.89
N GLU A 139 2.74 18.89 11.09
CA GLU A 139 3.06 19.70 12.27
C GLU A 139 4.54 19.48 12.66
N ILE A 140 5.18 20.57 13.07
CA ILE A 140 6.57 20.53 13.53
C ILE A 140 6.57 20.05 14.98
N LEU A 141 6.98 18.80 15.18
CA LEU A 141 7.24 18.27 16.51
C LEU A 141 8.53 18.87 17.08
N ASN A 142 8.52 19.11 18.38
CA ASN A 142 9.71 19.54 19.11
C ASN A 142 10.68 18.36 19.35
N GLN A 143 11.88 18.64 19.87
CA GLN A 143 12.90 17.60 20.06
C GLN A 143 12.45 16.50 21.03
N GLU A 144 11.75 16.85 22.11
CA GLU A 144 11.26 15.87 23.10
C GLU A 144 10.19 14.95 22.49
N GLU A 145 9.32 15.50 21.65
CA GLU A 145 8.29 14.77 20.91
C GLU A 145 8.91 13.83 19.85
N LEU A 146 9.96 14.27 19.14
CA LEU A 146 10.71 13.45 18.20
C LEU A 146 11.44 12.30 18.91
N ASP A 147 12.07 12.58 20.05
CA ASP A 147 12.75 11.58 20.86
C ASP A 147 11.74 10.55 21.40
N ALA A 148 10.55 11.01 21.82
CA ALA A 148 9.47 10.13 22.26
C ALA A 148 8.98 9.20 21.13
N LEU A 149 8.75 9.74 19.92
CA LEU A 149 8.40 8.92 18.75
C LEU A 149 9.44 7.84 18.49
N GLN A 150 10.73 8.19 18.49
CA GLN A 150 11.80 7.21 18.29
C GLN A 150 11.77 6.10 19.35
N ILE A 151 11.60 6.46 20.62
CA ILE A 151 11.51 5.49 21.72
C ILE A 151 10.31 4.55 21.54
N PHE A 152 9.17 5.06 21.07
CA PHE A 152 7.99 4.23 20.83
C PHE A 152 8.17 3.31 19.61
N GLU A 153 8.85 3.77 18.56
CA GLU A 153 9.17 2.94 17.39
C GLU A 153 10.17 1.83 17.72
N GLU A 154 11.15 2.09 18.59
CA GLU A 154 12.13 1.09 19.04
C GLU A 154 11.53 -0.01 19.95
N LYS A 155 10.38 0.27 20.58
CA LYS A 155 9.66 -0.68 21.45
C LYS A 155 8.68 -1.58 20.71
N LYS A 156 8.44 -1.34 19.42
CA LYS A 156 7.46 -2.05 18.57
C LYS A 156 8.02 -3.36 18.02
#